data_AF-A0A8H4XAM9-F1
#
_entry.id   AF-A0A8H4XAM9-F1
#
_cell.length_a   1.000
_cell.length_b   1.000
_cell.length_c   1.000
_cell.angle_alpha   90.00
_cell.angle_beta   90.00
_cell.angle_gamma   90.00
#
_symmetry.space_group_name_H-M   'P 1'
#
loop_
_entity.id
_entity.type
_entity.pdbx_description
1 polymer ?
#
loop_
_entity_poly.entity_id
_entity_poly.type
_entity_poly.pdbx_seq_one_letter_code
_entity_poly.pdbx_strand_id
1 'polypeptide(L)'
;MVQRNPQIYRRPEQPRRPRKATPRETPLPSRFLNEQILDGPPSYSRRDFEEPRLRKCRFNVADIDWEASKQLAGGLDGYSWKIFINEAGPYVLKMFWDLEQPKHYFAPERECQNAAILAMIEASVAQTVADSAKIYLDPNPKTEKDARANFYSFAKESVLPQPQSQNIQDFSISRVPRFRKCHGWLKIGGQDSPIPSSLWPPTLNVGRTQRLIVTVPDLIRESTSAIFA
;
A
#
# COMPACT_ATOMS: atom_id res chain seq x y z
N MET A 1 37.63 48.13 52.12
CA MET A 1 37.62 47.46 50.80
C MET A 1 36.18 47.16 50.42
N VAL A 2 35.61 47.91 49.48
CA VAL A 2 34.22 47.74 49.02
C VAL A 2 34.26 47.00 47.68
N GLN A 3 33.77 45.77 47.64
CA GLN A 3 33.64 44.98 46.41
C GLN A 3 32.49 45.55 45.56
N ARG A 4 32.80 46.04 44.35
CA ARG A 4 31.81 46.43 43.35
C ARG A 4 31.44 45.22 42.50
N ASN A 5 30.16 44.87 42.53
CA ASN A 5 29.54 43.83 41.72
C ASN A 5 29.45 44.28 40.24
N PRO A 6 29.89 43.49 39.25
CA PRO A 6 29.68 43.84 37.84
C PRO A 6 28.24 43.55 37.41
N GLN A 7 27.53 44.61 36.99
CA GLN A 7 26.19 44.54 36.41
C GLN A 7 26.24 43.82 35.05
N ILE A 8 25.57 42.67 34.94
CA ILE A 8 25.41 41.92 33.69
C ILE A 8 24.35 42.64 32.84
N TYR A 9 24.78 43.30 31.77
CA TYR A 9 23.88 43.89 30.77
C TYR A 9 23.20 42.78 29.97
N ARG A 10 21.92 42.48 30.23
CA ARG A 10 21.11 41.60 29.39
C ARG A 10 20.67 42.36 28.14
N ARG A 11 21.02 41.85 26.95
CA ARG A 11 20.45 42.32 25.68
C ARG A 11 18.93 42.08 25.69
N PRO A 12 18.10 43.04 25.23
CA PRO A 12 16.68 42.80 25.03
C PRO A 12 16.49 41.75 23.92
N GLU A 13 15.72 40.71 24.21
CA GLU A 13 15.33 39.70 23.21
C GLU A 13 14.44 40.36 22.15
N GLN A 14 14.84 40.25 20.89
CA GLN A 14 14.00 40.69 19.78
C GLN A 14 12.78 39.75 19.64
N PRO A 15 11.57 40.29 19.42
CA PRO A 15 10.39 39.48 19.20
C PRO A 15 10.56 38.61 17.95
N ARG A 16 10.51 37.29 18.14
CA ARG A 16 10.52 36.31 17.05
C ARG A 16 9.33 36.56 16.15
N ARG A 17 9.58 36.91 14.89
CA ARG A 17 8.53 37.06 13.87
C ARG A 17 7.70 35.78 13.80
N PRO A 18 6.35 35.86 13.80
CA PRO A 18 5.51 34.68 13.61
C PRO A 18 5.82 34.09 12.24
N ARG A 19 6.22 32.81 12.24
CA ARG A 19 6.50 32.03 11.04
C ARG A 19 5.15 31.89 10.31
N LYS A 20 4.98 32.59 9.18
CA LYS A 20 3.79 32.40 8.32
C LYS A 20 3.72 30.91 7.97
N ALA A 21 2.73 30.21 8.51
CA ALA A 21 2.43 28.86 8.10
C ALA A 21 1.85 28.94 6.69
N THR A 22 2.65 28.59 5.69
CA THR A 22 2.11 28.22 4.39
C THR A 22 1.18 27.03 4.60
N PRO A 23 -0.10 27.09 4.19
CA PRO A 23 -0.93 25.91 4.12
C PRO A 23 -0.19 24.88 3.26
N ARG A 24 0.16 23.74 3.85
CA ARG A 24 0.74 22.64 3.08
C ARG A 24 -0.41 22.01 2.32
N GLU A 25 -0.31 22.02 0.99
CA GLU A 25 -1.16 21.22 0.12
C GLU A 25 -1.13 19.77 0.61
N THR A 26 -2.32 19.23 0.88
CA THR A 26 -2.52 17.82 1.18
C THR A 26 -2.05 17.02 -0.03
N PRO A 27 -1.10 16.07 0.09
CA PRO A 27 -0.70 15.26 -1.06
C PRO A 27 -1.93 14.50 -1.59
N LEU A 28 -2.20 14.66 -2.89
CA LEU A 28 -3.32 14.00 -3.57
C LEU A 28 -3.17 12.46 -3.48
N PRO A 29 -4.25 11.71 -3.25
CA PRO A 29 -4.30 10.24 -3.30
C PRO A 29 -3.87 9.58 -4.63
N SER A 30 -3.33 10.33 -5.59
CA SER A 30 -3.22 9.97 -7.00
C SER A 30 -1.99 9.13 -7.40
N ARG A 31 -1.06 8.84 -6.48
CA ARG A 31 0.23 8.22 -6.87
C ARG A 31 0.29 6.69 -6.83
N PHE A 32 -0.56 6.03 -6.04
CA PHE A 32 -0.51 4.56 -5.87
C PHE A 32 -1.85 3.86 -6.06
N LEU A 33 -2.93 4.62 -6.31
CA LEU A 33 -4.25 4.10 -6.64
C LEU A 33 -4.57 4.38 -8.11
N ASN A 34 -5.23 3.43 -8.75
CA ASN A 34 -5.77 3.54 -10.10
C ASN A 34 -7.29 3.32 -10.02
N GLU A 35 -8.07 4.27 -10.54
CA GLU A 35 -9.54 4.23 -10.55
C GLU A 35 -10.13 3.20 -11.51
N GLN A 36 -9.33 2.67 -12.45
CA GLN A 36 -9.77 1.57 -13.29
C GLN A 36 -10.10 0.35 -12.42
N ILE A 37 -11.24 -0.28 -12.72
CA ILE A 37 -11.67 -1.50 -12.06
C ILE A 37 -10.65 -2.62 -12.32
N LEU A 38 -10.36 -3.42 -11.30
CA LEU A 38 -9.52 -4.60 -11.39
C LEU A 38 -10.29 -5.70 -12.12
N ASP A 39 -10.26 -5.60 -13.44
CA ASP A 39 -10.80 -6.58 -14.38
C ASP A 39 -9.68 -7.06 -15.32
N GLY A 40 -9.50 -8.37 -15.41
CA GLY A 40 -8.37 -8.98 -16.13
C GLY A 40 -6.98 -8.73 -15.52
N PRO A 41 -5.90 -9.14 -16.20
CA PRO A 41 -4.51 -8.94 -15.75
C PRO A 41 -4.08 -7.46 -15.85
N PRO A 42 -3.20 -6.98 -14.97
CA PRO A 42 -2.60 -5.65 -15.13
C PRO A 42 -1.61 -5.61 -16.29
N SER A 43 -1.34 -4.40 -16.80
CA SER A 43 -0.11 -4.15 -17.57
C SER A 43 1.10 -4.37 -16.67
N TYR A 44 2.17 -4.92 -17.24
CA TYR A 44 3.44 -5.21 -16.56
C TYR A 44 4.60 -4.56 -17.33
N SER A 45 4.37 -3.35 -17.85
CA SER A 45 5.44 -2.55 -18.47
C SER A 45 6.46 -2.10 -17.43
N ARG A 46 7.67 -1.77 -17.86
CA ARG A 46 8.69 -1.21 -16.97
C ARG A 46 8.19 0.04 -16.25
N ARG A 47 7.44 0.89 -16.95
CA ARG A 47 6.83 2.10 -16.39
C ARG A 47 5.86 1.78 -15.26
N ASP A 48 5.07 0.71 -15.40
CA ASP A 48 4.12 0.30 -14.36
C ASP A 48 4.84 -0.25 -13.11
N PHE A 49 6.00 -0.90 -13.30
CA PHE A 49 6.87 -1.29 -12.18
C PHE A 49 7.51 -0.08 -11.47
N GLU A 50 7.79 1.02 -12.19
CA GLU A 50 8.31 2.27 -11.62
C GLU A 50 7.23 3.07 -10.87
N GLU A 51 5.97 3.00 -11.34
CA GLU A 51 4.81 3.66 -10.73
C GLU A 51 3.65 2.68 -10.44
N PRO A 52 3.85 1.71 -9.54
CA PRO A 52 2.87 0.66 -9.28
C PRO A 52 1.61 1.26 -8.67
N ARG A 53 0.48 1.04 -9.34
CA ARG A 53 -0.83 1.54 -8.91
C ARG A 53 -1.83 0.40 -8.80
N LEU A 54 -2.41 0.24 -7.62
CA LEU A 54 -3.44 -0.78 -7.41
C LEU A 54 -4.74 -0.33 -8.07
N ARG A 55 -5.38 -1.22 -8.83
CA ARG A 55 -6.69 -0.99 -9.46
C ARG A 55 -7.83 -1.10 -8.45
N LYS A 56 -8.93 -0.42 -8.75
CA LYS A 56 -10.12 -0.34 -7.89
C LYS A 56 -10.79 -1.71 -7.77
N CYS A 57 -11.27 -2.03 -6.59
CA CYS A 57 -11.99 -3.27 -6.34
C CYS A 57 -13.29 -3.30 -7.14
N ARG A 58 -13.62 -4.47 -7.69
CA ARG A 58 -14.91 -4.70 -8.37
C ARG A 58 -16.07 -4.96 -7.41
N PHE A 59 -15.76 -5.34 -6.17
CA PHE A 59 -16.77 -5.62 -5.17
C PHE A 59 -17.34 -4.32 -4.61
N ASN A 60 -18.65 -4.28 -4.40
CA ASN A 60 -19.29 -3.20 -3.67
C ASN A 60 -19.27 -3.51 -2.17
N VAL A 61 -19.02 -2.49 -1.34
CA VAL A 61 -19.06 -2.63 0.12
C VAL A 61 -20.46 -3.04 0.60
N ALA A 62 -21.50 -2.61 -0.12
CA ALA A 62 -22.89 -2.98 0.16
C ALA A 62 -23.17 -4.48 0.00
N ASP A 63 -22.36 -5.19 -0.78
CA ASP A 63 -22.51 -6.63 -1.04
C ASP A 63 -21.82 -7.49 0.03
N ILE A 64 -21.16 -6.86 1.01
CA ILE A 64 -20.49 -7.55 2.12
C ILE A 64 -21.56 -8.01 3.12
N ASP A 65 -21.58 -9.32 3.38
CA ASP A 65 -22.37 -9.90 4.46
C ASP A 65 -21.66 -9.62 5.80
N TRP A 66 -22.03 -8.50 6.43
CA TRP A 66 -21.49 -8.12 7.72
C TRP A 66 -21.97 -9.00 8.87
N GLU A 67 -23.12 -9.67 8.74
CA GLU A 67 -23.63 -10.58 9.78
C GLU A 67 -22.77 -11.86 9.87
N ALA A 68 -22.34 -12.39 8.72
CA ALA A 68 -21.42 -13.52 8.64
C ALA A 68 -19.94 -13.12 8.83
N SER A 69 -19.63 -11.82 8.80
CA SER A 69 -18.26 -11.31 8.92
C SER A 69 -17.75 -11.32 10.36
N LYS A 70 -16.43 -11.43 10.51
CA LYS A 70 -15.77 -11.46 11.83
C LYS A 70 -14.49 -10.65 11.84
N GLN A 71 -14.29 -9.87 12.90
CA GLN A 71 -13.00 -9.24 13.20
C GLN A 71 -11.90 -10.32 13.34
N LEU A 72 -10.76 -10.10 12.71
CA LEU A 72 -9.60 -10.99 12.82
C LEU A 72 -8.57 -10.44 13.80
N ALA A 73 -7.88 -9.38 13.39
CA ALA A 73 -6.82 -8.77 14.16
C ALA A 73 -6.48 -7.38 13.62
N GLY A 74 -5.93 -6.54 14.48
CA GLY A 74 -5.32 -5.28 14.12
C GLY A 74 -3.82 -5.26 14.38
N GLY A 75 -3.13 -4.37 13.69
CA GLY A 75 -1.70 -4.13 13.87
C GLY A 75 -1.36 -2.66 13.67
N LEU A 76 -0.08 -2.37 13.40
CA LEU A 76 0.38 -0.99 13.23
C LEU A 76 -0.24 -0.30 12.00
N ASP A 77 -0.58 -1.05 10.96
CA ASP A 77 -0.96 -0.51 9.65
C ASP A 77 -2.46 -0.39 9.46
N GLY A 78 -3.21 -1.32 10.04
CA GLY A 78 -4.64 -1.39 9.88
C GLY A 78 -5.27 -2.47 10.73
N TYR A 79 -6.55 -2.69 10.47
CA TYR A 79 -7.35 -3.75 11.06
C TYR A 79 -7.90 -4.64 9.95
N SER A 80 -8.07 -5.92 10.26
CA SER A 80 -8.51 -6.93 9.30
C SER A 80 -9.77 -7.66 9.76
N TRP A 81 -10.64 -7.97 8.79
CA TRP A 81 -11.85 -8.76 8.95
C TRP A 81 -11.83 -9.95 8.00
N LYS A 82 -12.39 -11.07 8.45
CA LYS A 82 -12.87 -12.13 7.57
C LYS A 82 -14.24 -11.70 7.08
N ILE A 83 -14.41 -11.60 5.76
CA ILE A 83 -15.66 -11.15 5.15
C ILE A 83 -16.16 -12.14 4.09
N PHE A 84 -17.43 -12.04 3.76
CA PHE A 84 -18.10 -12.75 2.68
C PHE A 84 -18.79 -11.73 1.79
N ILE A 85 -18.77 -11.94 0.47
CA ILE A 85 -19.29 -10.99 -0.52
C ILE A 85 -20.17 -11.78 -1.49
N ASN A 86 -21.47 -11.45 -1.59
CA ASN A 86 -22.42 -12.20 -2.42
C ASN A 86 -22.35 -13.72 -2.19
N GLU A 87 -22.39 -14.16 -0.92
CA GLU A 87 -22.24 -15.57 -0.50
C GLU A 87 -20.88 -16.24 -0.81
N ALA A 88 -19.98 -15.55 -1.52
CA ALA A 88 -18.63 -16.02 -1.81
C ALA A 88 -17.63 -15.61 -0.71
N GLY A 89 -16.63 -16.46 -0.49
CA GLY A 89 -15.57 -16.20 0.49
C GLY A 89 -14.93 -17.48 1.04
N PRO A 90 -14.14 -17.37 2.12
CA PRO A 90 -13.84 -16.15 2.85
C PRO A 90 -12.81 -15.26 2.16
N TYR A 91 -13.00 -13.95 2.28
CA TYR A 91 -11.99 -12.94 1.95
C TYR A 91 -11.45 -12.29 3.22
N VAL A 92 -10.34 -11.57 3.09
CA VAL A 92 -9.81 -10.68 4.12
C VAL A 92 -9.95 -9.24 3.65
N LEU A 93 -10.71 -8.44 4.37
CA LEU A 93 -10.74 -6.99 4.22
C LEU A 93 -9.73 -6.39 5.19
N LYS A 94 -8.80 -5.56 4.70
CA LYS A 94 -7.92 -4.75 5.54
C LYS A 94 -8.28 -3.28 5.36
N MET A 95 -8.58 -2.61 6.46
CA MET A 95 -8.80 -1.15 6.51
C MET A 95 -7.60 -0.50 7.21
N PHE A 96 -7.05 0.56 6.62
CA PHE A 96 -5.86 1.21 7.16
C PHE A 96 -6.22 2.31 8.16
N TRP A 97 -5.34 2.57 9.13
CA TRP A 97 -5.56 3.63 10.11
C TRP A 97 -5.33 5.03 9.55
N ASP A 98 -4.36 5.16 8.65
CA ASP A 98 -3.90 6.44 8.14
C ASP A 98 -4.80 6.91 6.98
N LEU A 99 -5.52 8.02 7.19
CA LEU A 99 -6.45 8.59 6.21
C LEU A 99 -5.76 9.56 5.23
N GLU A 100 -4.65 10.15 5.66
CA GLU A 100 -3.83 11.08 4.91
C GLU A 100 -2.37 10.65 4.98
N GLN A 101 -1.60 10.98 3.94
CA GLN A 101 -0.19 10.60 3.84
C GLN A 101 0.64 11.32 4.92
N PRO A 102 1.20 10.59 5.91
CA PRO A 102 2.13 11.18 6.87
C PRO A 102 3.51 11.37 6.22
N LYS A 103 4.40 12.11 6.90
CA LYS A 103 5.70 12.51 6.33
C LYS A 103 6.68 11.38 6.00
N HIS A 104 6.52 10.19 6.59
CA HIS A 104 7.58 9.16 6.58
C HIS A 104 7.12 7.76 6.17
N TYR A 105 5.94 7.32 6.57
CA TYR A 105 5.47 5.96 6.30
C TYR A 105 3.95 5.94 6.13
N PHE A 106 3.48 5.57 4.94
CA PHE A 106 2.06 5.48 4.64
C PHE A 106 1.69 4.04 4.29
N ALA A 107 1.07 3.33 5.25
CA ALA A 107 0.73 1.93 5.10
C ALA A 107 -0.16 1.62 3.87
N PRO A 108 -1.21 2.42 3.55
CA PRO A 108 -2.00 2.21 2.35
C PRO A 108 -1.16 2.19 1.07
N GLU A 109 -0.22 3.13 0.93
CA GLU A 109 0.65 3.23 -0.25
C GLU A 109 1.54 2.00 -0.38
N ARG A 110 2.21 1.61 0.71
CA ARG A 110 3.11 0.45 0.70
C ARG A 110 2.39 -0.85 0.36
N GLU A 111 1.23 -1.10 0.98
CA GLU A 111 0.47 -2.32 0.74
C GLU A 111 -0.08 -2.35 -0.69
N CYS A 112 -0.64 -1.24 -1.17
CA CYS A 112 -1.22 -1.16 -2.51
C CYS A 112 -0.16 -1.30 -3.60
N GLN A 113 1.00 -0.67 -3.45
CA GLN A 113 2.12 -0.82 -4.38
C GLN A 113 2.64 -2.25 -4.42
N ASN A 114 2.82 -2.88 -3.26
CA ASN A 114 3.23 -4.29 -3.18
C ASN A 114 2.21 -5.20 -3.86
N ALA A 115 0.92 -5.01 -3.59
CA ALA A 115 -0.15 -5.77 -4.23
C ALA A 115 -0.17 -5.60 -5.76
N ALA A 116 0.03 -4.37 -6.25
CA ALA A 116 0.13 -4.10 -7.67
C ALA A 116 1.34 -4.79 -8.31
N ILE A 117 2.51 -4.71 -7.68
CA ILE A 117 3.74 -5.39 -8.14
C ILE A 117 3.53 -6.91 -8.22
N LEU A 118 2.96 -7.53 -7.18
CA LEU A 118 2.69 -8.97 -7.17
C LEU A 118 1.74 -9.38 -8.30
N ALA A 119 0.68 -8.59 -8.54
CA ALA A 119 -0.23 -8.84 -9.65
C ALA A 119 0.46 -8.70 -11.02
N MET A 120 1.40 -7.76 -11.18
CA MET A 120 2.20 -7.60 -12.39
C MET A 120 3.16 -8.77 -12.61
N ILE A 121 3.80 -9.26 -11.55
CA ILE A 121 4.66 -10.46 -11.60
C ILE A 121 3.84 -11.69 -12.01
N GLU A 122 2.67 -11.89 -11.42
CA GLU A 122 1.75 -12.98 -11.80
C GLU A 122 1.34 -12.90 -13.27
N ALA A 123 0.95 -11.72 -13.75
CA ALA A 123 0.58 -11.51 -15.14
C ALA A 123 1.74 -11.77 -16.11
N SER A 124 2.93 -11.27 -15.78
CA SER A 124 4.16 -11.45 -16.57
C SER A 124 4.53 -12.93 -16.71
N VAL A 125 4.51 -13.69 -15.61
CA VAL A 125 4.80 -15.13 -15.63
C VAL A 125 3.73 -15.89 -16.42
N ALA A 126 2.45 -15.58 -16.21
CA ALA A 126 1.36 -16.23 -16.95
C ALA A 126 1.48 -16.01 -18.47
N GLN A 127 1.76 -14.78 -18.90
CA GLN A 127 1.93 -14.46 -20.31
C GLN A 127 3.19 -15.12 -20.89
N THR A 128 4.30 -15.10 -20.15
CA THR A 128 5.56 -15.74 -20.57
C THR A 128 5.38 -17.24 -20.82
N VAL A 129 4.61 -17.92 -19.96
CA VAL A 129 4.26 -19.34 -20.13
C VAL A 129 3.40 -19.54 -21.38
N ALA A 130 2.39 -18.69 -21.62
CA ALA A 130 1.55 -18.75 -22.80
C ALA A 130 2.35 -18.56 -24.10
N ASP A 131 3.34 -17.66 -24.08
CA ASP A 131 4.19 -17.33 -25.23
C ASP A 131 5.40 -18.27 -25.39
N SER A 132 5.55 -19.28 -24.53
CA SER A 132 6.73 -20.17 -24.48
C SER A 132 8.07 -19.41 -24.37
N ALA A 133 8.04 -18.23 -23.74
CA ALA A 133 9.20 -17.40 -23.44
C ALA A 133 9.81 -17.78 -22.08
N LYS A 134 10.87 -17.08 -21.66
CA LYS A 134 11.52 -17.27 -20.35
C LYS A 134 11.82 -15.94 -19.67
N ILE A 135 11.57 -15.88 -18.36
CA ILE A 135 12.07 -14.83 -17.47
C ILE A 135 13.32 -15.37 -16.79
N TYR A 136 14.44 -14.65 -16.92
CA TYR A 136 15.71 -15.00 -16.30
C TYR A 136 15.96 -14.13 -15.07
N LEU A 137 16.42 -14.74 -13.98
CA LEU A 137 16.80 -14.05 -12.76
C LEU A 137 18.20 -14.46 -12.33
N ASP A 138 18.89 -13.56 -11.66
CA ASP A 138 20.05 -13.89 -10.84
C ASP A 138 19.57 -14.62 -9.57
N PRO A 139 19.90 -15.91 -9.36
CA PRO A 139 19.49 -16.64 -8.16
C PRO A 139 20.23 -16.19 -6.89
N ASN A 140 21.26 -15.36 -7.00
CA ASN A 140 22.08 -14.89 -5.89
C ASN A 140 22.37 -13.38 -5.99
N PRO A 141 21.34 -12.52 -5.96
CA PRO A 141 21.54 -11.07 -6.06
C PRO A 141 22.27 -10.56 -4.82
N LYS A 142 23.41 -9.90 -4.99
CA LYS A 142 24.25 -9.42 -3.87
C LYS A 142 24.19 -7.91 -3.68
N THR A 143 23.73 -7.19 -4.69
CA THR A 143 23.69 -5.73 -4.70
C THR A 143 22.28 -5.23 -5.00
N GLU A 144 22.03 -3.95 -4.67
CA GLU A 144 20.80 -3.27 -5.08
C GLU A 144 20.61 -3.31 -6.60
N LYS A 145 21.71 -3.22 -7.36
CA LYS A 145 21.69 -3.32 -8.82
C LYS A 145 21.19 -4.68 -9.28
N ASP A 146 21.64 -5.77 -8.65
CA ASP A 146 21.22 -7.13 -8.99
C ASP A 146 19.74 -7.33 -8.64
N ALA A 147 19.32 -6.89 -7.45
CA ALA A 147 17.93 -6.93 -7.03
C ALA A 147 17.02 -6.14 -7.99
N ARG A 148 17.47 -4.97 -8.45
CA ARG A 148 16.75 -4.14 -9.42
C ARG A 148 16.70 -4.78 -10.81
N ALA A 149 17.76 -5.47 -11.23
CA ALA A 149 17.75 -6.24 -12.47
C ALA A 149 16.72 -7.37 -12.41
N ASN A 150 16.69 -8.13 -11.31
CA ASN A 150 15.67 -9.16 -11.07
C ASN A 150 14.26 -8.57 -11.06
N PHE A 151 14.05 -7.44 -10.38
CA PHE A 151 12.76 -6.77 -10.32
C PHE A 151 12.23 -6.40 -11.72
N TYR A 152 13.07 -5.81 -12.58
CA TYR A 152 12.66 -5.41 -13.93
C TYR A 152 12.69 -6.54 -14.96
N SER A 153 13.19 -7.73 -14.64
CA SER A 153 13.13 -8.89 -15.55
C SER A 153 11.69 -9.33 -15.86
N PHE A 154 10.75 -9.04 -14.96
CA PHE A 154 9.33 -9.30 -15.14
C PHE A 154 8.64 -8.25 -16.04
N ALA A 155 9.32 -7.15 -16.36
CA ALA A 155 8.76 -6.15 -17.24
C ALA A 155 8.64 -6.69 -18.66
N LYS A 156 7.57 -6.33 -19.37
CA LYS A 156 7.29 -6.79 -20.74
C LYS A 156 8.48 -6.59 -21.69
N GLU A 157 9.19 -5.48 -21.52
CA GLU A 157 10.33 -5.07 -22.33
C GLU A 157 11.58 -5.93 -22.11
N SER A 158 11.63 -6.67 -20.99
CA SER A 158 12.76 -7.53 -20.62
C SER A 158 12.56 -8.99 -21.04
N VAL A 159 11.34 -9.37 -21.44
CA VAL A 159 11.04 -10.71 -21.93
C VAL A 159 11.51 -10.81 -23.38
N LEU A 160 12.69 -11.41 -23.57
CA LEU A 160 13.27 -11.62 -24.89
C LEU A 160 12.68 -12.88 -25.55
N PRO A 161 12.31 -12.85 -26.85
CA PRO A 161 12.21 -14.06 -27.66
C PRO A 161 13.58 -14.74 -27.67
N GLN A 162 13.64 -16.06 -27.46
CA GLN A 162 14.91 -16.78 -27.26
C GLN A 162 15.98 -16.42 -28.31
N PRO A 163 17.17 -15.93 -27.89
CA PRO A 163 18.38 -16.08 -28.66
C PRO A 163 19.10 -17.36 -28.20
N GLN A 164 19.58 -18.15 -29.16
CA GLN A 164 20.49 -19.25 -28.90
C GLN A 164 21.82 -18.69 -28.36
N SER A 165 22.22 -19.11 -27.15
CA SER A 165 23.54 -18.89 -26.50
C SER A 165 23.73 -17.49 -25.84
N GLN A 166 24.42 -17.25 -24.72
CA GLN A 166 25.45 -17.98 -23.94
C GLN A 166 25.38 -17.60 -22.44
N ASN A 167 25.74 -18.52 -21.56
CA ASN A 167 26.42 -18.27 -20.26
C ASN A 167 25.72 -17.46 -19.14
N ILE A 168 24.41 -17.33 -19.11
CA ILE A 168 23.71 -16.97 -17.86
C ILE A 168 23.36 -18.30 -17.17
N GLN A 169 23.72 -18.48 -15.91
CA GLN A 169 23.20 -19.61 -15.13
C GLN A 169 21.68 -19.60 -15.27
N ASP A 170 21.12 -20.62 -15.92
CA ASP A 170 19.73 -20.70 -16.37
C ASP A 170 18.76 -20.87 -15.20
N PHE A 171 18.65 -19.87 -14.32
CA PHE A 171 17.56 -19.81 -13.36
C PHE A 171 16.40 -19.06 -14.01
N SER A 172 15.40 -19.83 -14.44
CA SER A 172 14.18 -19.31 -15.03
C SER A 172 12.97 -19.67 -14.18
N ILE A 173 12.01 -18.75 -14.12
CA ILE A 173 10.75 -18.96 -13.40
C ILE A 173 9.62 -19.21 -14.40
N SER A 174 8.89 -20.30 -14.20
CA SER A 174 7.67 -20.62 -14.93
C SER A 174 6.41 -20.55 -14.07
N ARG A 175 6.55 -20.36 -12.75
CA ARG A 175 5.44 -20.30 -11.79
C ARG A 175 5.76 -19.36 -10.65
N VAL A 176 4.78 -18.55 -10.26
CA VAL A 176 4.85 -17.71 -9.06
C VAL A 176 4.45 -18.56 -7.84
N PRO A 177 5.08 -18.37 -6.66
CA PRO A 177 4.58 -18.93 -5.41
C PRO A 177 3.11 -18.55 -5.17
N ARG A 178 2.39 -19.36 -4.39
CA ARG A 178 1.01 -19.02 -4.04
C ARG A 178 0.99 -17.82 -3.10
N PHE A 179 0.61 -16.66 -3.64
CA PHE A 179 0.30 -15.47 -2.86
C PHE A 179 -1.20 -15.35 -2.62
N ARG A 180 -1.57 -14.57 -1.60
CA ARG A 180 -2.96 -14.14 -1.43
C ARG A 180 -3.27 -13.13 -2.52
N LYS A 181 -4.31 -13.37 -3.30
CA LYS A 181 -4.70 -12.50 -4.40
C LYS A 181 -5.29 -11.22 -3.85
N CYS A 182 -4.79 -10.07 -4.26
CA CYS A 182 -5.44 -8.79 -3.97
C CYS A 182 -6.57 -8.55 -5.00
N HIS A 183 -7.75 -8.20 -4.50
CA HIS A 183 -8.94 -7.91 -5.30
C HIS A 183 -9.13 -6.41 -5.56
N GLY A 184 -8.11 -5.60 -5.26
CA GLY A 184 -8.10 -4.16 -5.50
C GLY A 184 -8.37 -3.35 -4.25
N TRP A 185 -8.31 -2.02 -4.41
CA TRP A 185 -8.58 -1.07 -3.34
C TRP A 185 -10.03 -0.59 -3.36
N LEU A 186 -10.54 -0.22 -2.20
CA LEU A 186 -11.84 0.43 -2.07
C LEU A 186 -11.82 1.42 -0.90
N LYS A 187 -12.81 2.28 -0.86
CA LYS A 187 -13.03 3.22 0.24
C LYS A 187 -14.13 2.68 1.14
N ILE A 188 -13.88 2.69 2.44
CA ILE A 188 -14.84 2.22 3.45
C ILE A 188 -14.82 3.17 4.65
N GLY A 189 -15.98 3.46 5.20
CA GLY A 189 -16.16 4.32 6.37
C GLY A 189 -17.17 5.43 6.08
N GLY A 190 -17.04 6.54 6.82
CA GLY A 190 -17.95 7.67 6.72
C GLY A 190 -19.25 7.51 7.52
N GLN A 191 -20.14 8.49 7.39
CA GLN A 191 -21.39 8.58 8.14
C GLN A 191 -22.35 7.43 7.79
N ASP A 192 -22.38 7.06 6.51
CA ASP A 192 -23.22 5.98 5.99
C ASP A 192 -22.45 4.66 5.86
N SER A 193 -21.47 4.43 6.76
CA SER A 193 -20.68 3.19 6.72
C SER A 193 -21.61 1.99 6.92
N PRO A 194 -21.59 1.00 6.02
CA PRO A 194 -22.39 -0.21 6.18
C PRO A 194 -21.82 -1.16 7.24
N ILE A 195 -20.67 -0.82 7.86
CA ILE A 195 -20.07 -1.63 8.92
C ILE A 195 -20.89 -1.49 10.21
N PRO A 196 -21.44 -2.58 10.77
CA PRO A 196 -22.09 -2.55 12.08
C PRO A 196 -21.14 -2.04 13.17
N SER A 197 -21.65 -1.28 14.14
CA SER A 197 -20.85 -0.71 15.23
C SER A 197 -20.07 -1.76 16.04
N SER A 198 -20.62 -2.97 16.17
CA SER A 198 -19.95 -4.12 16.81
C SER A 198 -18.74 -4.66 16.05
N LEU A 199 -18.65 -4.38 14.75
CA LEU A 199 -17.54 -4.76 13.88
C LEU A 199 -16.61 -3.59 13.58
N TRP A 200 -16.95 -2.37 14.00
CA TRP A 200 -16.08 -1.20 13.88
C TRP A 200 -14.74 -1.47 14.56
N PRO A 201 -13.60 -1.11 13.93
CA PRO A 201 -12.31 -1.43 14.52
C PRO A 201 -12.15 -0.72 15.87
N PRO A 202 -11.77 -1.44 16.93
CA PRO A 202 -11.56 -0.85 18.23
C PRO A 202 -10.28 0.02 18.23
N THR A 203 -10.19 0.91 19.21
CA THR A 203 -8.91 1.56 19.54
C THR A 203 -7.89 0.49 19.95
N LEU A 204 -6.73 0.51 19.32
CA LEU A 204 -5.67 -0.47 19.53
C LEU A 204 -4.38 0.20 20.00
N ASN A 205 -3.76 -0.34 21.04
CA ASN A 205 -2.43 0.08 21.48
C ASN A 205 -1.38 -0.86 20.90
N VAL A 206 -0.54 -0.36 20.00
CA VAL A 206 0.57 -1.10 19.38
C VAL A 206 1.87 -0.51 19.91
N GLY A 207 2.41 -1.11 20.97
CA GLY A 207 3.57 -0.57 21.69
C GLY A 207 3.23 0.78 22.33
N ARG A 208 3.93 1.85 21.90
CA ARG A 208 3.69 3.22 22.38
C ARG A 208 2.73 4.02 21.50
N THR A 209 2.20 3.41 20.44
CA THR A 209 1.34 4.06 19.46
C THR A 209 -0.09 3.61 19.66
N GLN A 210 -1.00 4.56 19.86
CA GLN A 210 -2.43 4.31 19.81
C GLN A 210 -2.92 4.44 18.35
N ARG A 211 -3.72 3.48 17.91
CA ARG A 211 -4.35 3.43 16.58
C ARG A 211 -5.86 3.44 16.75
N LEU A 212 -6.52 4.32 16.01
CA LEU A 212 -7.98 4.38 15.89
C LEU A 212 -8.33 5.00 14.53
N ILE A 213 -9.50 4.67 14.00
CA ILE A 213 -10.07 5.41 12.87
C ILE A 213 -10.78 6.64 13.44
N VAL A 214 -10.24 7.82 13.15
CA VAL A 214 -10.83 9.08 13.61
C VAL A 214 -12.03 9.40 12.72
N THR A 215 -13.23 9.12 13.21
CA THR A 215 -14.46 9.74 12.70
C THR A 215 -14.53 11.16 13.28
N VAL A 216 -14.04 12.15 12.54
CA VAL A 216 -14.18 13.55 12.95
C VAL A 216 -15.64 13.95 12.68
N PRO A 217 -16.40 14.49 13.66
CA PRO A 217 -17.82 14.81 13.50
C PRO A 217 -18.15 15.73 12.31
N ASP A 218 -17.17 16.51 11.84
CA ASP A 218 -17.35 17.46 10.72
C ASP A 218 -16.50 17.13 9.48
N LEU A 219 -15.72 16.04 9.50
CA LEU A 219 -15.01 15.54 8.32
C LEU A 219 -15.24 14.02 8.22
N ILE A 220 -16.28 13.68 7.47
CA ILE A 220 -16.56 12.33 7.00
C ILE A 220 -15.35 11.89 6.18
N ARG A 221 -14.52 10.98 6.71
CA ARG A 221 -13.34 10.49 6.01
C ARG A 221 -13.44 8.98 5.81
N GLU A 222 -13.36 8.58 4.56
CA GLU A 222 -13.26 7.18 4.18
C GLU A 222 -11.82 6.69 4.30
N SER A 223 -11.65 5.53 4.90
CA SER A 223 -10.36 4.86 4.92
C SER A 223 -10.12 4.12 3.61
N THR A 224 -8.89 4.17 3.12
CA THR A 224 -8.44 3.24 2.09
C THR A 224 -8.46 1.83 2.67
N SER A 225 -8.95 0.88 1.88
CA SER A 225 -9.00 -0.53 2.23
C SER A 225 -8.58 -1.38 1.05
N ALA A 226 -8.22 -2.64 1.30
CA ALA A 226 -7.93 -3.63 0.27
C ALA A 226 -8.51 -4.99 0.66
N ILE A 227 -8.94 -5.75 -0.35
CA ILE A 227 -9.50 -7.10 -0.17
C ILE A 227 -8.50 -8.15 -0.67
N PHE A 228 -8.33 -9.23 0.09
CA PHE A 228 -7.41 -10.33 -0.21
C PHE A 228 -8.13 -11.69 -0.15
N ALA A 229 -7.69 -12.68 -0.95
CA ALA A 229 -8.18 -14.06 -0.96
C ALA A 229 -7.02 -15.07 -0.96
#